data_AF-A0A6A8NEE4-F1
#
_entry.id   AF-A0A6A8NEE4-F1
#
_cell.length_a   1.000
_cell.length_b   1.000
_cell.length_c   1.000
_cell.angle_alpha   90.00
_cell.angle_beta   90.00
_cell.angle_gamma   90.00
#
_symmetry.space_group_name_H-M   'P 1'
#
loop_
_entity.id
_entity.type
_entity.pdbx_description
1 polymer ?
#
loop_
_entity_poly.entity_id
_entity_poly.type
_entity_poly.pdbx_seq_one_letter_code
_entity_poly.pdbx_strand_id
1 'polypeptide(L)' 'MILDPKDFALAVVSSSNPSLTIQEKFELYEAAYTLAKSKFEQKNKERQEKQPSIQDKINAAKQLGL' A
#
# COMPACT_ATOMS: atom_id res chain seq x y z
N MET A 1 -5.20 3.41 -4.38
CA MET A 1 -4.59 4.40 -3.48
C MET A 1 -3.14 4.47 -3.88
N ILE A 2 -2.76 5.52 -4.60
CA ILE A 2 -1.37 5.76 -4.98
C ILE A 2 -0.78 6.53 -3.80
N LEU A 3 0.37 6.09 -3.27
CA LEU A 3 1.04 6.80 -2.19
C LEU A 3 1.68 8.06 -2.80
N ASP A 4 1.16 9.26 -2.50
CA ASP A 4 1.81 10.49 -2.94
C ASP A 4 3.06 10.74 -2.07
N PRO A 5 4.27 10.83 -2.66
CA PRO A 5 5.50 10.97 -1.89
C PRO A 5 5.57 12.28 -1.10
N LYS A 6 4.97 13.37 -1.60
CA LYS A 6 5.02 14.68 -0.94
C LYS A 6 4.11 14.68 0.28
N ASP A 7 2.88 14.19 0.14
CA ASP A 7 1.93 14.09 1.25
C ASP A 7 2.44 13.14 2.33
N PHE A 8 3.08 12.03 1.92
CA PHE A 8 3.68 11.08 2.86
C PHE A 8 4.88 11.70 3.60
N ALA A 9 5.78 12.39 2.91
CA ALA A 9 6.89 13.09 3.52
C ALA A 9 6.41 14.14 4.52
N LEU A 10 5.38 14.90 4.17
CA LEU A 10 4.79 15.90 5.04
C LEU A 10 4.18 15.28 6.29
N ALA A 11 3.47 14.16 6.17
CA ALA A 11 2.89 13.44 7.30
C ALA A 11 3.98 12.87 8.22
N VAL A 12 5.06 12.31 7.69
CA VAL A 12 6.18 11.79 8.49
C VAL A 12 6.88 12.92 9.23
N VAL A 13 7.22 14.02 8.56
CA VAL A 13 7.86 15.17 9.21
C VAL A 13 6.96 15.79 10.27
N SER A 14 5.66 15.94 9.99
CA SER A 14 4.69 16.54 10.93
C SER A 14 4.38 15.65 12.14
N SER A 15 4.49 14.33 11.99
CA SER A 15 4.28 13.36 13.09
C SER A 15 5.57 13.02 13.84
N SER A 16 6.73 13.40 13.30
CA SER A 16 8.03 13.19 13.92
C SER A 16 8.29 14.16 15.08
N ASN A 17 9.14 13.75 16.02
CA ASN A 17 9.51 14.59 17.15
C ASN A 17 10.23 15.86 16.66
N PRO A 18 9.81 17.07 17.07
CA PRO A 18 10.45 18.32 16.66
C PRO A 18 11.93 18.39 17.04
N SER A 19 12.39 17.65 18.05
CA SER A 19 13.79 17.60 18.47
C SER A 19 14.71 16.87 17.49
N LEU A 20 14.16 16.13 16.53
CA LEU A 20 14.96 15.42 15.53
C LEU A 20 15.56 16.40 14.53
N THR A 21 16.83 16.15 14.20
CA THR A 21 17.55 16.82 13.13
C THR A 21 16.91 16.53 11.77
N ILE A 22 17.28 17.33 10.76
CA ILE A 22 16.82 17.12 9.39
C ILE A 22 17.24 15.73 8.88
N GLN A 23 18.45 15.29 9.23
CA GLN A 23 18.97 13.98 8.81
C GLN A 23 18.16 12.84 9.44
N GLU A 24 17.88 12.89 10.74
CA GLU A 24 17.06 11.86 11.41
C GLU A 24 15.64 11.83 10.85
N LYS A 25 15.05 12.98 10.52
CA LYS A 25 13.72 13.06 9.87
C LYS A 25 13.74 12.45 8.47
N PHE A 26 14.84 12.61 7.74
CA PHE A 26 15.02 12.02 6.43
C PHE A 26 15.13 10.49 6.50
N GLU A 27 15.92 9.95 7.44
CA GLU A 27 16.01 8.51 7.69
C GLU A 27 14.64 7.92 8.11
N LEU A 28 13.89 8.63 8.94
CA LEU A 28 12.53 8.25 9.34
C LEU A 28 11.58 8.18 8.14
N TYR A 29 11.68 9.15 7.22
CA TYR A 29 10.93 9.13 5.97
C TYR A 29 11.30 7.93 5.10
N GLU A 30 12.58 7.65 4.88
CA GLU A 30 13.02 6.50 4.06
C GLU A 30 12.52 5.17 4.62
N ALA A 31 12.64 4.98 5.94
CA ALA A 31 12.17 3.79 6.63
C ALA A 31 10.64 3.63 6.53
N ALA A 32 9.90 4.71 6.80
CA ALA A 32 8.44 4.71 6.74
C ALA A 32 7.93 4.47 5.30
N TYR A 33 8.57 5.08 4.31
CA TYR A 33 8.20 4.94 2.91
C TYR A 33 8.45 3.51 2.40
N THR A 34 9.59 2.91 2.78
CA THR A 34 9.92 1.51 2.44
C THR A 34 8.90 0.55 3.04
N LEU A 35 8.51 0.75 4.31
CA LEU A 35 7.48 -0.04 4.97
C LEU A 35 6.12 0.11 4.28
N ALA A 36 5.72 1.34 3.95
CA ALA A 36 4.45 1.62 3.27
C ALA A 36 4.40 0.95 1.88
N LYS A 37 5.49 1.04 1.12
CA LYS A 37 5.61 0.39 -0.20
C LYS A 37 5.51 -1.14 -0.08
N SER A 38 6.21 -1.75 0.87
CA SER A 38 6.16 -3.20 1.10
C SER A 38 4.74 -3.67 1.44
N LYS A 39 4.04 -2.97 2.33
CA LYS A 39 2.63 -3.28 2.65
C LYS A 39 1.70 -3.13 1.45
N PHE A 40 1.97 -2.16 0.58
CA PHE A 40 1.19 -1.94 -0.64
C PHE A 40 1.38 -3.07 -1.64
N GLU A 41 2.62 -3.50 -1.86
CA GLU A 41 2.95 -4.63 -2.74
C GLU A 41 2.34 -5.94 -2.22
N GLN A 42 2.43 -6.20 -0.93
CA GLN A 42 1.81 -7.37 -0.30
C GLN A 42 0.28 -7.37 -0.49
N LYS A 43 -0.38 -6.23 -0.24
CA LYS A 43 -1.83 -6.09 -0.42
C LYS A 43 -2.27 -6.25 -1.88
N ASN A 44 -1.46 -5.80 -2.84
CA ASN A 44 -1.75 -6.03 -4.25
C ASN A 44 -1.59 -7.50 -4.65
N LYS A 45 -0.57 -8.18 -4.11
CA LYS A 45 -0.38 -9.61 -4.33
C LYS A 45 -1.56 -10.42 -3.77
N GLU A 46 -1.97 -10.14 -2.53
CA GLU A 46 -3.17 -10.77 -1.94
C GLU A 46 -4.45 -10.47 -2.73
N ARG A 47 -4.60 -9.27 -3.28
CA ARG A 47 -5.74 -8.93 -4.15
C ARG A 47 -5.72 -9.68 -5.47
N GLN A 48 -4.55 -9.89 -6.07
CA GLN A 48 -4.42 -10.69 -7.28
C GLN A 48 -4.74 -12.17 -7.01
N GLU A 49 -4.25 -12.72 -5.90
CA GLU A 49 -4.53 -14.11 -5.51
C GLU A 49 -6.01 -14.33 -5.13
N LYS A 50 -6.69 -13.32 -4.58
CA LYS A 50 -8.12 -13.38 -4.23
C LYS A 50 -9.07 -13.05 -5.38
N GLN A 51 -8.57 -12.70 -6.57
CA GLN A 51 -9.45 -12.51 -7.72
C GLN A 51 -9.95 -13.87 -8.20
N PRO A 52 -11.28 -14.09 -8.27
CA PRO A 52 -11.81 -15.33 -8.80
C PRO A 52 -11.30 -15.50 -10.23
N SER A 53 -10.82 -16.69 -10.53
CA SER A 53 -10.31 -17.01 -11.86
C SER A 53 -11.41 -16.82 -12.91
N ILE A 54 -11.02 -16.71 -14.17
CA ILE A 54 -12.00 -16.64 -15.27
C ILE A 54 -12.93 -17.87 -15.21
N GLN A 55 -12.39 -19.03 -14.83
CA GLN A 55 -13.15 -20.27 -14.67
C GLN A 55 -14.18 -20.17 -13.53
N ASP A 56 -13.80 -19.58 -12.39
CA ASP A 56 -14.71 -19.38 -11.26
C ASP A 56 -15.85 -18.42 -11.62
N LYS A 57 -15.55 -17.37 -12.39
CA LYS A 57 -16.55 -16.43 -12.90
C LYS A 57 -17.52 -17.10 -13.89
N ILE A 58 -17.02 -17.96 -14.77
CA ILE A 58 -17.84 -18.73 -15.71
C ILE A 58 -18.75 -19.72 -14.96
N ASN A 59 -18.22 -20.42 -13.95
CA ASN A 59 -19.00 -21.36 -13.16
C ASN A 59 -20.09 -20.65 -12.33
N ALA A 60 -19.78 -19.49 -11.76
CA ALA A 60 -20.77 -18.66 -11.07
C ALA A 60 -21.87 -18.18 -12.02
N ALA A 61 -21.55 -17.74 -13.24
CA ALA A 61 -22.54 -17.35 -14.24
C ALA A 61 -23.48 -18.49 -14.61
N LYS A 62 -22.95 -19.71 -14.80
CA LYS A 62 -23.76 -20.91 -15.07
C LYS A 62 -24.70 -21.26 -13.91
N GLN A 63 -24.26 -21.11 -12.65
CA GLN A 63 -25.12 -21.36 -11.49
C GLN A 63 -26.26 -20.35 -11.35
N LEU A 64 -26.10 -19.14 -11.90
CA LEU A 64 -27.12 -18.10 -11.94
C LEU A 64 -28.10 -18.26 -13.12
N GLY A 65 -27.93 -19.28 -13.96
CA GLY A 65 -28.83 -19.57 -15.08
C GLY A 65 -28.66 -18.65 -16.29
N LEU A 66 -27.49 -18.01 -16.42
CA LEU A 66 -27.07 -17.22 -17.59
C LEU A 66 -26.37 -18.09 -18.64
#